data_AF-S6A4G0-F1
#
_entry.id   AF-S6A4G0-F1
#
_cell.length_a   1.000
_cell.length_b   1.000
_cell.length_c   1.000
_cell.angle_alpha   90.00
_cell.angle_beta   90.00
_cell.angle_gamma   90.00
#
_symmetry.space_group_name_H-M   'P 1'
#
loop_
_entity.id
_entity.type
_entity.pdbx_description
1 polymer ?
#
loop_
_entity_poly.entity_id
_entity_poly.type
_entity_poly.pdbx_seq_one_letter_code
_entity_poly.pdbx_strand_id
1 'polypeptide(L)'
;MKKLLALLIGLLTIGMTMEVASAEPTIEKPPQPQYFGDKDQLHLEFDPDSSYVYRGTVYLAYWWYWEGLTEIFDGSKDYIVIEIPWEIKINGEWKRLFENDVPYVYVSVWEEYKSSVGTPIISMDLNPKYIGGYWFTFAKIKIPVDDDVPGGIIYVGVRPKREYQEMELTTLELYYHTWDGSDAVGLTVSIAMSLWFSPEAAEALFGTTGSKIISGTVSWGVSELIGSYVSGGWEKHIKAQVEISYDAYPERSYPPANPPCVGEICPTSILEDKR
;
A
#
# COMPACT_ATOMS: atom_id res chain seq x y z
N MET A 1 -11.39 26.39 -0.51
CA MET A 1 -10.62 27.64 -0.80
C MET A 1 -10.14 28.38 0.45
N LYS A 2 -11.00 28.95 1.32
CA LYS A 2 -10.54 29.73 2.50
C LYS A 2 -9.70 28.93 3.52
N LYS A 3 -9.99 27.64 3.70
CA LYS A 3 -9.24 26.75 4.62
C LYS A 3 -7.86 26.36 4.08
N LEU A 4 -7.73 26.17 2.77
CA LEU A 4 -6.46 25.88 2.09
C LEU A 4 -5.51 27.08 2.19
N LEU A 5 -6.04 28.29 2.00
CA LEU A 5 -5.28 29.52 2.13
C LEU A 5 -4.77 29.74 3.57
N ALA A 6 -5.57 29.40 4.58
CA ALA A 6 -5.18 29.49 5.98
C ALA A 6 -4.08 28.47 6.35
N LEU A 7 -4.16 27.26 5.80
CA LEU A 7 -3.13 26.22 5.97
C LEU A 7 -1.80 26.64 5.32
N LEU A 8 -1.88 27.20 4.11
CA LEU A 8 -0.74 27.75 3.38
C LEU A 8 -0.06 28.91 4.12
N ILE A 9 -0.84 29.83 4.70
CA ILE A 9 -0.33 30.92 5.53
C ILE A 9 0.30 30.39 6.83
N GLY A 10 -0.29 29.36 7.43
CA GLY A 10 0.24 28.71 8.65
C GLY A 10 1.61 28.08 8.44
N LEU A 11 1.80 27.35 7.34
CA LEU A 11 3.09 26.77 6.94
C LEU A 11 4.14 27.86 6.65
N LEU A 12 3.73 28.98 6.06
CA LEU A 12 4.59 30.14 5.79
C LEU A 12 5.09 30.83 7.08
N THR A 13 4.26 30.96 8.12
CA THR A 13 4.68 31.59 9.39
C THR A 13 5.70 30.77 10.17
N ILE A 14 5.68 29.44 10.08
CA ILE A 14 6.62 28.55 10.76
C ILE A 14 8.00 28.61 10.10
N GLY A 15 8.06 28.77 8.76
CA GLY A 15 9.31 28.93 8.03
C GLY A 15 10.03 30.26 8.25
N MET A 16 9.34 31.29 8.75
CA MET A 16 9.88 32.66 8.89
C MET A 16 10.42 33.02 10.28
N THR A 17 10.22 32.21 11.33
CA THR A 17 10.72 32.51 12.67
C THR A 17 12.10 31.94 12.96
N MET A 18 12.73 31.27 11.99
CA MET A 18 14.11 30.79 12.09
C MET A 18 15.12 31.90 11.72
N GLU A 19 15.07 33.05 12.39
CA GLU A 19 16.29 33.82 12.64
C GLU A 19 16.15 34.75 13.86
N VAL A 20 17.03 34.53 14.83
CA VAL A 20 17.43 35.39 15.97
C VAL A 20 16.49 35.47 17.20
N ALA A 21 16.41 34.38 17.97
CA ALA A 21 16.48 34.45 19.43
C ALA A 21 16.87 33.06 20.01
N SER A 22 17.90 33.05 20.86
CA SER A 22 18.30 31.91 21.68
C SER A 22 17.19 31.55 22.67
N ALA A 23 16.24 30.73 22.25
CA ALA A 23 15.42 29.88 23.10
C ALA A 23 15.35 28.52 22.40
N GLU A 24 15.63 27.44 23.12
CA GLU A 24 15.50 26.08 22.57
C GLU A 24 14.12 25.96 21.92
N PRO A 25 14.04 25.73 20.60
CA PRO A 25 12.77 25.57 19.93
C PRO A 25 12.21 24.26 20.45
N THR A 26 11.13 24.35 21.21
CA THR A 26 10.23 23.21 21.36
C THR A 26 9.72 22.98 19.94
N ILE A 27 10.29 22.00 19.23
CA ILE A 27 9.88 21.64 17.88
C ILE A 27 8.46 21.08 18.00
N GLU A 28 7.46 21.96 18.05
CA GLU A 28 6.10 21.59 17.71
C GLU A 28 6.17 21.13 16.27
N LYS A 29 5.97 19.81 16.06
CA LYS A 29 5.93 19.23 14.73
C LYS A 29 5.00 20.09 13.87
N PRO A 30 5.44 20.56 12.69
CA PRO A 30 4.55 21.29 11.80
C PRO A 30 3.26 20.49 11.62
N PRO A 31 2.09 21.15 11.58
CA PRO A 31 0.83 20.47 11.39
C PRO A 31 0.92 19.66 10.10
N GLN A 32 0.82 18.33 10.23
CA GLN A 32 0.82 17.47 9.07
C GLN A 32 -0.37 17.89 8.19
N PRO A 33 -0.17 18.10 6.88
CA PRO A 33 -1.28 18.19 5.95
C PRO A 33 -2.24 17.04 6.23
N GLN A 34 -3.54 17.30 6.11
CA GLN A 34 -4.54 16.27 6.25
C GLN A 34 -4.43 15.37 5.00
N TYR A 35 -3.49 14.42 5.05
CA TYR A 35 -3.33 13.36 4.07
C TYR A 35 -4.57 12.48 4.13
N PHE A 36 -5.08 12.05 2.97
CA PHE A 36 -6.22 11.16 2.97
C PHE A 36 -5.74 9.76 3.30
N GLY A 37 -6.53 8.99 4.03
CA GLY A 37 -6.16 7.63 4.41
C GLY A 37 -5.56 7.58 5.81
N ASP A 38 -6.33 8.01 6.81
CA ASP A 38 -6.03 7.65 8.19
C ASP A 38 -6.09 6.13 8.34
N LYS A 39 -5.23 5.57 9.19
CA LYS A 39 -5.19 4.13 9.47
C LYS A 39 -6.54 3.53 9.89
N ASP A 40 -7.42 4.36 10.44
CA ASP A 40 -8.77 3.97 10.88
C ASP A 40 -9.79 3.93 9.73
N GLN A 41 -9.48 4.53 8.58
CA GLN A 41 -10.32 4.52 7.39
C GLN A 41 -10.05 3.30 6.50
N LEU A 42 -8.85 2.71 6.58
CA LEU A 42 -8.55 1.47 5.88
C LEU A 42 -9.17 0.30 6.64
N HIS A 43 -9.91 -0.55 5.94
CA HIS A 43 -10.36 -1.84 6.44
C HIS A 43 -9.59 -2.94 5.73
N LEU A 44 -9.14 -3.91 6.51
CA LEU A 44 -8.51 -5.15 6.06
C LEU A 44 -9.30 -6.28 6.70
N GLU A 45 -9.65 -7.31 5.93
CA GLU A 45 -10.32 -8.48 6.49
C GLU A 45 -10.17 -9.73 5.62
N PHE A 46 -10.08 -10.88 6.28
CA PHE A 46 -10.33 -12.16 5.63
C PHE A 46 -11.84 -12.40 5.58
N ASP A 47 -12.36 -12.72 4.40
CA ASP A 47 -13.78 -12.95 4.17
C ASP A 47 -14.06 -14.42 3.79
N PRO A 48 -14.58 -15.24 4.72
CA PRO A 48 -14.94 -16.62 4.42
C PRO A 48 -16.12 -16.73 3.43
N ASP A 49 -17.02 -15.76 3.39
CA ASP A 49 -18.23 -15.80 2.55
C ASP A 49 -17.88 -15.51 1.08
N SER A 50 -16.86 -14.70 0.83
CA SER A 50 -16.30 -14.48 -0.51
C SER A 50 -15.31 -15.57 -0.95
N SER A 51 -14.76 -16.33 0.00
CA SER A 51 -13.87 -17.45 -0.28
C SER A 51 -14.62 -18.61 -0.95
N TYR A 52 -13.92 -19.43 -1.74
CA TYR A 52 -14.58 -20.49 -2.51
C TYR A 52 -13.63 -21.62 -2.92
N VAL A 53 -14.21 -22.76 -3.30
CA VAL A 53 -13.47 -23.87 -3.93
C VAL A 53 -13.74 -23.88 -5.43
N TYR A 54 -12.70 -24.09 -6.24
CA TYR A 54 -12.83 -24.34 -7.67
C TYR A 54 -11.80 -25.37 -8.12
N ARG A 55 -12.29 -26.51 -8.63
CA ARG A 55 -11.46 -27.60 -9.19
C ARG A 55 -10.35 -28.06 -8.23
N GLY A 56 -10.71 -28.25 -6.96
CA GLY A 56 -9.77 -28.72 -5.94
C GLY A 56 -8.73 -27.68 -5.50
N THR A 57 -8.97 -26.39 -5.76
CA THR A 57 -8.20 -25.28 -5.18
C THR A 57 -9.12 -24.47 -4.29
N VAL A 58 -8.71 -24.21 -3.06
CA VAL A 58 -9.35 -23.27 -2.13
C VAL A 58 -8.83 -21.88 -2.42
N TYR A 59 -9.71 -20.95 -2.78
CA TYR A 59 -9.42 -19.54 -2.99
C TYR A 59 -9.87 -18.74 -1.76
N LEU A 60 -8.90 -18.30 -0.97
CA LEU A 60 -9.08 -17.48 0.22
C LEU A 60 -9.21 -16.01 -0.17
N ALA A 61 -10.26 -15.33 0.28
CA ALA A 61 -10.54 -13.94 -0.04
C ALA A 61 -10.07 -12.99 1.08
N TYR A 62 -9.22 -12.03 0.73
CA TYR A 62 -8.75 -10.97 1.59
C TYR A 62 -9.19 -9.62 1.01
N TRP A 63 -10.02 -8.91 1.75
CA TRP A 63 -10.55 -7.62 1.35
C TRP A 63 -9.70 -6.49 1.90
N TRP A 64 -9.53 -5.47 1.07
CA TRP A 64 -9.15 -4.15 1.54
C TRP A 64 -10.12 -3.12 1.00
N TYR A 65 -10.48 -2.12 1.80
CA TYR A 65 -11.23 -0.97 1.32
C TYR A 65 -11.03 0.25 2.21
N TRP A 66 -11.22 1.43 1.63
CA TRP A 66 -11.07 2.71 2.31
C TRP A 66 -12.43 3.39 2.53
N GLU A 67 -12.69 3.84 3.75
CA GLU A 67 -13.80 4.73 4.09
C GLU A 67 -13.35 6.20 3.97
N GLY A 68 -13.27 6.71 2.75
CA GLY A 68 -12.82 8.08 2.50
C GLY A 68 -12.72 8.44 1.02
N LEU A 69 -12.32 9.68 0.75
CA LEU A 69 -11.87 10.07 -0.59
C LEU A 69 -10.41 9.65 -0.75
N THR A 70 -10.05 9.24 -1.96
CA THR A 70 -8.68 8.91 -2.38
C THR A 70 -7.81 10.17 -2.44
N GLU A 71 -6.51 10.01 -2.22
CA GLU A 71 -5.54 11.11 -2.05
C GLU A 71 -5.48 12.10 -3.23
N ILE A 72 -4.96 13.29 -2.95
CA ILE A 72 -4.75 14.39 -3.93
C ILE A 72 -3.28 14.43 -4.39
N PHE A 73 -2.36 13.67 -3.77
CA PHE A 73 -0.92 13.77 -3.99
C PHE A 73 -0.27 12.42 -4.27
N ASP A 74 0.63 12.39 -5.25
CA ASP A 74 1.27 11.17 -5.73
C ASP A 74 2.29 10.63 -4.70
N GLY A 75 1.91 9.58 -3.98
CA GLY A 75 2.83 8.77 -3.18
C GLY A 75 3.55 7.69 -3.99
N SER A 76 4.53 7.01 -3.37
CA SER A 76 4.94 5.70 -3.92
C SER A 76 3.79 4.71 -3.76
N LYS A 77 3.69 3.72 -4.66
CA LYS A 77 2.65 2.69 -4.57
C LYS A 77 2.55 2.12 -3.16
N ASP A 78 1.31 2.02 -2.68
CA ASP A 78 0.98 1.28 -1.48
C ASP A 78 1.22 -0.21 -1.68
N TYR A 79 1.35 -0.94 -0.57
CA TYR A 79 1.54 -2.38 -0.62
C TYR A 79 0.62 -3.12 0.33
N ILE A 80 -0.11 -4.07 -0.24
CA ILE A 80 -0.82 -5.09 0.53
C ILE A 80 0.07 -6.33 0.61
N VAL A 81 0.21 -6.86 1.80
CA VAL A 81 1.07 -8.00 2.11
C VAL A 81 0.26 -9.04 2.85
N ILE A 82 0.14 -10.24 2.27
CA ILE A 82 -0.50 -11.39 2.90
C ILE A 82 0.57 -12.43 3.18
N GLU A 83 0.66 -12.89 4.42
CA GLU A 83 1.52 -13.99 4.83
C GLU A 83 0.65 -15.19 5.24
N ILE A 84 0.81 -16.28 4.49
CA ILE A 84 0.11 -17.55 4.74
C ILE A 84 1.13 -18.57 5.24
N PRO A 85 0.86 -19.28 6.35
CA PRO A 85 1.71 -20.39 6.78
C PRO A 85 1.86 -21.41 5.65
N TRP A 86 3.09 -21.81 5.33
CA TRP A 86 3.38 -22.65 4.18
C TRP A 86 3.99 -24.00 4.54
N GLU A 87 4.90 -24.02 5.51
CA GLU A 87 5.43 -25.24 6.09
C GLU A 87 5.30 -25.19 7.60
N ILE A 88 5.08 -26.35 8.19
CA ILE A 88 4.98 -26.55 9.64
C ILE A 88 6.09 -27.47 10.11
N LYS A 89 6.67 -27.19 11.27
CA LYS A 89 7.67 -28.06 11.88
C LYS A 89 7.00 -29.11 12.75
N ILE A 90 7.12 -30.39 12.35
CA ILE A 90 6.58 -31.55 13.08
C ILE A 90 7.71 -32.54 13.31
N ASN A 91 7.92 -32.96 14.56
CA ASN A 91 8.97 -33.91 14.95
C ASN A 91 10.38 -33.53 14.46
N GLY A 92 10.66 -32.22 14.39
CA GLY A 92 11.96 -31.69 13.95
C GLY A 92 12.08 -31.49 12.43
N GLU A 93 11.14 -32.00 11.63
CA GLU A 93 11.13 -31.88 10.17
C GLU A 93 10.15 -30.81 9.70
N TRP A 94 10.52 -30.08 8.64
CA TRP A 94 9.63 -29.16 7.95
C TRP A 94 8.74 -29.92 6.98
N LYS A 95 7.43 -29.72 7.09
CA LYS A 95 6.42 -30.34 6.25
C LYS A 95 5.61 -29.25 5.55
N ARG A 96 5.56 -29.30 4.21
CA ARG A 96 4.74 -28.39 3.42
C ARG A 96 3.25 -28.70 3.61
N LEU A 97 2.45 -27.67 3.84
CA LEU A 97 1.00 -27.74 4.09
C LEU A 97 0.18 -27.96 2.81
N PHE A 98 0.69 -27.47 1.67
CA PHE A 98 -0.01 -27.48 0.40
C PHE A 98 0.68 -28.35 -0.67
N GLU A 99 -0.07 -28.78 -1.67
CA GLU A 99 0.45 -29.50 -2.84
C GLU A 99 1.17 -28.58 -3.82
N ASN A 100 0.74 -27.31 -3.90
CA ASN A 100 1.36 -26.30 -4.76
C ASN A 100 2.79 -25.97 -4.27
N ASP A 101 3.67 -25.56 -5.18
CA ASP A 101 4.98 -25.02 -4.80
C ASP A 101 4.88 -23.57 -4.29
N VAL A 102 3.97 -22.79 -4.87
CA VAL A 102 3.66 -21.39 -4.52
C VAL A 102 2.14 -21.18 -4.60
N PRO A 103 1.57 -20.20 -3.86
CA PRO A 103 0.16 -19.88 -3.95
C PRO A 103 -0.21 -19.30 -5.33
N TYR A 104 -1.44 -19.54 -5.77
CA TYR A 104 -2.03 -18.85 -6.91
C TYR A 104 -2.63 -17.52 -6.43
N VAL A 105 -2.30 -16.39 -7.05
CA VAL A 105 -2.79 -15.09 -6.58
C VAL A 105 -3.45 -14.33 -7.72
N TYR A 106 -4.65 -13.81 -7.47
CA TYR A 106 -5.25 -12.82 -8.36
C TYR A 106 -5.98 -11.75 -7.56
N VAL A 107 -6.16 -10.60 -8.20
CA VAL A 107 -6.78 -9.44 -7.57
C VAL A 107 -8.03 -9.05 -8.36
N SER A 108 -9.10 -8.76 -7.63
CA SER A 108 -10.39 -8.33 -8.15
C SER A 108 -10.67 -6.91 -7.66
N VAL A 109 -10.67 -5.96 -8.58
CA VAL A 109 -11.03 -4.55 -8.39
C VAL A 109 -12.04 -4.14 -9.45
N TRP A 110 -12.67 -2.97 -9.32
CA TRP A 110 -13.50 -2.41 -10.38
C TRP A 110 -12.69 -2.17 -11.67
N GLU A 111 -13.34 -2.24 -12.83
CA GLU A 111 -12.69 -2.31 -14.14
C GLU A 111 -11.75 -1.12 -14.38
N GLU A 112 -12.17 0.07 -13.95
CA GLU A 112 -11.43 1.32 -14.08
C GLU A 112 -10.10 1.35 -13.28
N TYR A 113 -9.96 0.51 -12.25
CA TYR A 113 -8.76 0.45 -11.39
C TYR A 113 -7.83 -0.72 -11.70
N LYS A 114 -8.12 -1.54 -12.72
CA LYS A 114 -7.30 -2.72 -13.03
C LYS A 114 -5.85 -2.39 -13.37
N SER A 115 -5.59 -1.26 -14.03
CA SER A 115 -4.22 -0.81 -14.35
C SER A 115 -3.47 -0.26 -13.14
N SER A 116 -4.20 0.10 -12.08
CA SER A 116 -3.67 0.69 -10.85
C SER A 116 -3.18 -0.38 -9.85
N VAL A 117 -3.46 -1.67 -10.12
CA VAL A 117 -2.93 -2.80 -9.36
C VAL A 117 -1.79 -3.44 -10.15
N GLY A 118 -0.59 -3.51 -9.55
CA GLY A 118 0.53 -4.18 -10.19
C GLY A 118 0.55 -5.69 -9.96
N THR A 119 1.47 -6.37 -10.66
CA THR A 119 1.60 -7.83 -10.60
C THR A 119 1.95 -8.31 -9.18
N PRO A 120 1.24 -9.31 -8.63
CA PRO A 120 1.58 -9.90 -7.34
C PRO A 120 2.99 -10.48 -7.32
N ILE A 121 3.76 -10.14 -6.29
CA ILE A 121 5.11 -10.65 -6.05
C ILE A 121 5.02 -11.68 -4.94
N ILE A 122 5.42 -12.92 -5.25
CA ILE A 122 5.37 -14.03 -4.30
C ILE A 122 6.79 -14.41 -3.89
N SER A 123 7.04 -14.45 -2.58
CA SER A 123 8.30 -14.93 -2.02
C SER A 123 8.06 -15.89 -0.86
N MET A 124 9.01 -16.79 -0.64
CA MET A 124 8.97 -17.73 0.47
C MET A 124 9.81 -17.17 1.62
N ASP A 125 9.17 -16.79 2.73
CA ASP A 125 9.84 -16.34 3.94
C ASP A 125 10.31 -17.57 4.73
N LEU A 126 11.63 -17.79 4.68
CA LEU A 126 12.28 -18.90 5.37
C LEU A 126 12.51 -18.62 6.86
N ASN A 127 12.17 -17.44 7.37
CA ASN A 127 12.31 -17.11 8.79
C ASN A 127 11.16 -17.75 9.58
N PRO A 128 11.44 -18.73 10.47
CA PRO A 128 10.41 -19.41 11.22
C PRO A 128 9.71 -18.49 12.22
N LYS A 129 8.38 -18.57 12.33
CA LYS A 129 7.57 -17.90 13.37
C LYS A 129 6.86 -18.95 14.22
N TYR A 130 6.81 -18.75 15.54
CA TYR A 130 6.12 -19.64 16.46
C TYR A 130 4.71 -19.15 16.75
N ILE A 131 3.70 -19.92 16.33
CA ILE A 131 2.28 -19.56 16.45
C ILE A 131 1.49 -20.80 16.88
N GLY A 132 0.61 -20.67 17.86
CA GLY A 132 -0.31 -21.75 18.25
C GLY A 132 0.36 -23.06 18.68
N GLY A 133 1.61 -23.02 19.16
CA GLY A 133 2.35 -24.20 19.58
C GLY A 133 3.24 -24.83 18.50
N TYR A 134 3.25 -24.28 17.28
CA TYR A 134 4.03 -24.81 16.16
C TYR A 134 4.92 -23.74 15.53
N TRP A 135 6.01 -24.18 14.91
CA TRP A 135 6.84 -23.32 14.07
C TRP A 135 6.36 -23.39 12.64
N PHE A 136 6.22 -22.22 12.01
CA PHE A 136 5.80 -22.09 10.62
C PHE A 136 6.81 -21.28 9.80
N THR A 137 7.00 -21.63 8.54
CA THR A 137 7.51 -20.71 7.49
C THR A 137 6.32 -20.19 6.69
N PHE A 138 6.49 -19.08 5.96
CA PHE A 138 5.37 -18.38 5.33
C PHE A 138 5.61 -18.16 3.84
N ALA A 139 4.54 -18.24 3.05
CA ALA A 139 4.50 -17.61 1.73
C ALA A 139 4.08 -16.15 1.93
N LYS A 140 4.89 -15.22 1.45
CA LYS A 140 4.65 -13.78 1.48
C LYS A 140 4.22 -13.32 0.09
N ILE A 141 3.01 -12.78 0.02
CA ILE A 141 2.41 -12.24 -1.20
C ILE A 141 2.39 -10.74 -1.04
N LYS A 142 3.06 -10.00 -1.93
CA LYS A 142 3.14 -8.54 -1.92
C LYS A 142 2.49 -8.00 -3.19
N ILE A 143 1.49 -7.15 -3.03
CA ILE A 143 0.70 -6.59 -4.13
C ILE A 143 0.88 -5.07 -4.10
N PRO A 144 1.54 -4.49 -5.11
CA PRO A 144 1.59 -3.04 -5.28
C PRO A 144 0.24 -2.53 -5.76
N VAL A 145 -0.28 -1.50 -5.11
CA VAL A 145 -1.57 -0.86 -5.41
C VAL A 145 -1.35 0.64 -5.43
N ASP A 146 -1.90 1.34 -6.42
CA ASP A 146 -1.92 2.79 -6.39
C ASP A 146 -2.87 3.27 -5.27
N ASP A 147 -2.52 4.38 -4.66
CA ASP A 147 -3.24 5.03 -3.56
C ASP A 147 -4.69 5.42 -3.93
N ASP A 148 -4.98 5.56 -5.23
CA ASP A 148 -6.29 5.87 -5.76
C ASP A 148 -7.25 4.68 -5.85
N VAL A 149 -6.81 3.47 -5.55
CA VAL A 149 -7.66 2.27 -5.57
C VAL A 149 -8.45 2.17 -4.26
N PRO A 150 -9.77 2.41 -4.27
CA PRO A 150 -10.56 2.53 -3.06
C PRO A 150 -10.78 1.19 -2.33
N GLY A 151 -10.56 0.07 -3.02
CA GLY A 151 -10.66 -1.25 -2.43
C GLY A 151 -10.70 -2.38 -3.47
N GLY A 152 -10.65 -3.60 -2.97
CA GLY A 152 -10.75 -4.81 -3.78
C GLY A 152 -10.63 -6.08 -2.95
N ILE A 153 -10.54 -7.20 -3.66
CA ILE A 153 -10.39 -8.54 -3.06
C ILE A 153 -9.16 -9.20 -3.66
N ILE A 154 -8.26 -9.65 -2.79
CA ILE A 154 -7.13 -10.49 -3.14
C ILE A 154 -7.55 -11.93 -2.88
N TYR A 155 -7.49 -12.75 -3.94
CA TYR A 155 -7.75 -14.17 -3.84
C TYR A 155 -6.45 -14.95 -3.84
N VAL A 156 -6.26 -15.76 -2.80
CA VAL A 156 -5.11 -16.64 -2.66
C VAL A 156 -5.55 -18.09 -2.76
N GLY A 157 -5.23 -18.70 -3.89
CA GLY A 157 -5.50 -20.09 -4.24
C GLY A 157 -4.45 -21.05 -3.68
N VAL A 158 -4.88 -22.01 -2.87
CA VAL A 158 -4.06 -23.07 -2.28
C VAL A 158 -4.72 -24.44 -2.41
N ARG A 159 -3.93 -25.51 -2.41
CA ARG A 159 -4.40 -26.90 -2.41
C ARG A 159 -3.90 -27.60 -1.15
N PRO A 160 -4.70 -27.66 -0.07
CA PRO A 160 -4.30 -28.37 1.13
C PRO A 160 -3.96 -29.82 0.81
N LYS A 161 -2.86 -30.32 1.40
CA LYS A 161 -2.67 -31.76 1.47
C LYS A 161 -3.72 -32.37 2.38
N ARG A 162 -4.12 -33.59 2.08
CA ARG A 162 -5.20 -34.30 2.78
C ARG A 162 -4.98 -34.37 4.29
N GLU A 163 -3.75 -34.56 4.74
CA GLU A 163 -3.42 -34.65 6.17
C GLU A 163 -3.50 -33.31 6.94
N TYR A 164 -3.64 -32.19 6.22
CA TYR A 164 -3.77 -30.84 6.81
C TYR A 164 -5.11 -30.18 6.47
N GLN A 165 -6.07 -30.92 5.91
CA GLN A 165 -7.44 -30.44 5.77
C GLN A 165 -8.05 -30.16 7.14
N GLU A 166 -8.99 -29.19 7.19
CA GLU A 166 -9.68 -28.76 8.41
C GLU A 166 -8.74 -28.10 9.45
N MET A 167 -7.50 -27.81 9.07
CA MET A 167 -6.57 -27.08 9.93
C MET A 167 -6.88 -25.59 9.91
N GLU A 168 -7.01 -25.00 11.09
CA GLU A 168 -7.01 -23.54 11.26
C GLU A 168 -5.59 -22.99 11.22
N LEU A 169 -5.35 -22.05 10.30
CA LEU A 169 -4.09 -21.35 10.14
C LEU A 169 -4.26 -19.87 10.48
N THR A 170 -3.33 -19.32 11.27
CA THR A 170 -3.26 -17.88 11.49
C THR A 170 -2.52 -17.22 10.34
N THR A 171 -3.24 -16.48 9.49
CA THR A 171 -2.65 -15.66 8.43
C THR A 171 -2.45 -14.24 8.91
N LEU A 172 -1.46 -13.55 8.34
CA LEU A 172 -1.22 -12.12 8.60
C LEU A 172 -1.53 -11.34 7.35
N GLU A 173 -2.23 -10.23 7.51
CA GLU A 173 -2.45 -9.26 6.44
C GLU A 173 -1.95 -7.90 6.90
N LEU A 174 -1.32 -7.19 5.97
CA LEU A 174 -0.56 -5.98 6.25
C LEU A 174 -0.71 -5.00 5.09
N TYR A 175 -1.04 -3.77 5.41
CA TYR A 175 -1.09 -2.67 4.46
C TYR A 175 -0.01 -1.67 4.82
N TYR A 176 0.79 -1.29 3.83
CA TYR A 176 1.76 -0.20 3.89
C TYR A 176 1.22 0.95 3.06
N HIS A 177 0.91 2.04 3.75
CA HIS A 177 0.53 3.30 3.10
C HIS A 177 1.72 4.25 3.10
N THR A 178 1.99 4.89 1.97
CA THR A 178 3.07 5.87 1.84
C THR A 178 2.62 7.07 1.02
N TRP A 179 2.98 8.28 1.45
CA TRP A 179 2.70 9.51 0.73
C TRP A 179 3.97 10.36 0.59
N ASP A 180 4.05 11.16 -0.48
CA ASP A 180 5.10 12.14 -0.69
C ASP A 180 4.54 13.52 -1.06
N GLY A 181 4.57 14.45 -0.11
CA GLY A 181 4.12 15.84 -0.34
C GLY A 181 5.18 16.76 -0.96
N SER A 182 6.37 16.25 -1.29
CA SER A 182 7.52 17.07 -1.69
C SER A 182 7.25 17.95 -2.91
N ASP A 183 6.56 17.43 -3.93
CA ASP A 183 6.21 18.17 -5.14
C ASP A 183 5.20 19.31 -4.86
N ALA A 184 4.23 19.09 -3.98
CA ALA A 184 3.26 20.11 -3.58
C ALA A 184 3.91 21.25 -2.79
N VAL A 185 4.90 20.92 -1.94
CA VAL A 185 5.75 21.89 -1.25
C VAL A 185 6.59 22.66 -2.27
N GLY A 186 7.19 21.98 -3.24
CA GLY A 186 7.95 22.58 -4.35
C GLY A 186 7.19 23.65 -5.10
N LEU A 187 5.95 23.33 -5.51
CA LEU A 187 5.06 24.26 -6.19
C LEU A 187 4.72 25.46 -5.31
N THR A 188 4.39 25.22 -4.03
CA THR A 188 3.97 26.26 -3.09
C THR A 188 5.10 27.25 -2.80
N VAL A 189 6.30 26.74 -2.52
CA VAL A 189 7.49 27.56 -2.29
C VAL A 189 7.80 28.40 -3.53
N SER A 190 7.71 27.81 -4.71
CA SER A 190 7.92 28.52 -5.98
C SER A 190 6.91 29.66 -6.18
N ILE A 191 5.63 29.43 -5.91
CA ILE A 191 4.58 30.46 -5.98
C ILE A 191 4.82 31.55 -4.94
N ALA A 192 5.10 31.21 -3.68
CA ALA A 192 5.34 32.17 -2.62
C ALA A 192 6.57 33.05 -2.89
N MET A 193 7.67 32.45 -3.35
CA MET A 193 8.88 33.17 -3.74
C MET A 193 8.61 34.15 -4.89
N SER A 194 7.79 33.76 -5.87
CA SER A 194 7.41 34.64 -6.99
C SER A 194 6.53 35.84 -6.58
N LEU A 195 5.81 35.73 -5.45
CA LEU A 195 4.96 36.78 -4.92
C LEU A 195 5.71 37.74 -3.97
N TRP A 196 6.68 37.24 -3.19
CA TRP A 196 7.48 38.05 -2.26
C TRP A 196 8.66 38.74 -2.94
N PHE A 197 9.28 38.08 -3.91
CA PHE A 197 10.24 38.70 -4.80
C PHE A 197 9.53 39.01 -6.10
N SER A 198 8.88 40.18 -6.18
CA SER A 198 8.43 40.66 -7.48
C SER A 198 9.62 40.64 -8.44
N PRO A 199 9.43 40.31 -9.73
CA PRO A 199 10.52 40.25 -10.70
C PRO A 199 11.42 41.49 -10.66
N GLU A 200 10.82 42.66 -10.40
CA GLU A 200 11.46 43.96 -10.28
C GLU A 200 12.37 44.09 -9.04
N ALA A 201 11.94 43.61 -7.87
CA ALA A 201 12.72 43.65 -6.63
C ALA A 201 13.90 42.66 -6.65
N ALA A 202 13.68 41.48 -7.24
CA ALA A 202 14.72 40.46 -7.40
C ALA A 202 15.81 40.91 -8.39
N GLU A 203 15.40 41.54 -9.50
CA GLU A 203 16.32 42.06 -10.51
C GLU A 203 17.12 43.25 -9.99
N ALA A 204 16.53 44.13 -9.16
CA ALA A 204 17.21 45.25 -8.55
C ALA A 204 18.30 44.85 -7.54
N LEU A 205 18.13 43.75 -6.81
CA LEU A 205 19.07 43.30 -5.78
C LEU A 205 20.16 42.34 -6.32
N PHE A 206 19.85 41.55 -7.34
CA PHE A 206 20.71 40.44 -7.77
C PHE A 206 20.96 40.35 -9.29
N GLY A 207 20.40 41.28 -10.07
CA GLY A 207 20.41 41.22 -11.53
C GLY A 207 19.52 40.09 -12.09
N THR A 208 19.26 40.13 -13.39
CA THR A 208 18.30 39.22 -14.07
C THR A 208 18.72 37.75 -14.05
N THR A 209 20.03 37.49 -13.96
CA THR A 209 20.59 36.12 -13.90
C THR A 209 20.75 35.63 -12.46
N GLY A 210 21.12 36.50 -11.52
CA GLY A 210 21.29 36.15 -10.10
C GLY A 210 19.96 35.90 -9.38
N SER A 211 18.92 36.64 -9.73
CA SER A 211 17.56 36.42 -9.21
C SER A 211 16.98 35.05 -9.55
N LYS A 212 17.17 34.58 -10.79
CA LYS A 212 16.72 33.25 -11.24
C LYS A 212 17.48 32.10 -10.57
N ILE A 213 18.78 32.28 -10.32
CA ILE A 213 19.62 31.25 -9.69
C ILE A 213 19.32 31.16 -8.19
N ILE A 214 19.15 32.30 -7.50
CA ILE A 214 18.85 32.32 -6.06
C ILE A 214 17.42 31.84 -5.80
N SER A 215 16.43 32.28 -6.59
CA SER A 215 15.05 31.80 -6.42
C SER A 215 14.94 30.30 -6.68
N GLY A 216 15.64 29.77 -7.70
CA GLY A 216 15.66 28.33 -7.99
C GLY A 216 16.37 27.52 -6.90
N THR A 217 17.53 27.98 -6.42
CA THR A 217 18.34 27.24 -5.43
C THR A 217 17.72 27.28 -4.04
N VAL A 218 17.15 28.43 -3.62
CA VAL A 218 16.45 28.55 -2.33
C VAL A 218 15.12 27.80 -2.38
N SER A 219 14.38 27.87 -3.49
CA SER A 219 13.13 27.10 -3.62
C SER A 219 13.42 25.61 -3.57
N TRP A 220 14.47 25.14 -4.24
CA TRP A 220 14.86 23.73 -4.20
C TRP A 220 15.33 23.30 -2.81
N GLY A 221 16.24 24.04 -2.18
CA GLY A 221 16.73 23.70 -0.84
C GLY A 221 15.66 23.73 0.25
N VAL A 222 14.72 24.69 0.20
CA VAL A 222 13.58 24.74 1.13
C VAL A 222 12.58 23.62 0.83
N SER A 223 12.40 23.25 -0.44
CA SER A 223 11.49 22.16 -0.82
C SER A 223 12.04 20.79 -0.49
N GLU A 224 13.36 20.57 -0.58
CA GLU A 224 13.99 19.34 -0.07
C GLU A 224 13.85 19.24 1.46
N LEU A 225 14.13 20.34 2.17
CA LEU A 225 14.07 20.35 3.63
C LEU A 225 12.64 20.10 4.12
N ILE A 226 11.66 20.85 3.61
CA ILE A 226 10.25 20.74 4.00
C ILE A 226 9.61 19.49 3.40
N GLY A 227 10.00 19.09 2.20
CA GLY A 227 9.63 17.83 1.53
C GLY A 227 9.78 16.63 2.47
N SER A 228 10.94 16.51 3.12
CA SER A 228 11.20 15.44 4.09
C SER A 228 10.28 15.44 5.33
N TYR A 229 9.64 16.57 5.67
CA TYR A 229 8.65 16.66 6.77
C TYR A 229 7.22 16.36 6.31
N VAL A 230 6.97 16.37 4.99
CA VAL A 230 5.64 16.15 4.40
C VAL A 230 5.53 14.76 3.77
N SER A 231 6.61 14.05 3.50
CA SER A 231 6.57 12.63 3.16
C SER A 231 6.38 11.77 4.42
N GLY A 232 5.73 10.63 4.29
CA GLY A 232 5.51 9.74 5.41
C GLY A 232 4.88 8.42 5.00
N GLY A 233 4.54 7.64 6.02
CA GLY A 233 3.86 6.37 5.81
C GLY A 233 3.44 5.76 7.13
N TRP A 234 2.52 4.81 7.05
CA TRP A 234 2.13 3.99 8.17
C TRP A 234 1.87 2.56 7.73
N GLU A 235 1.85 1.65 8.71
CA GLU A 235 1.47 0.26 8.49
C GLU A 235 0.27 -0.14 9.35
N LYS A 236 -0.64 -0.94 8.78
CA LYS A 236 -1.75 -1.58 9.48
C LYS A 236 -1.64 -3.09 9.31
N HIS A 237 -1.62 -3.81 10.42
CA HIS A 237 -1.61 -5.26 10.44
C HIS A 237 -2.88 -5.81 11.06
N ILE A 238 -3.35 -6.93 10.52
CA ILE A 238 -4.38 -7.76 11.13
C ILE A 238 -3.96 -9.22 11.10
N LYS A 239 -4.62 -10.03 11.93
CA LYS A 239 -4.49 -11.49 11.90
C LYS A 239 -5.87 -12.08 11.67
N ALA A 240 -5.93 -13.10 10.83
CA ALA A 240 -7.14 -13.88 10.61
C ALA A 240 -6.87 -15.34 10.94
N GLN A 241 -7.86 -16.02 11.52
CA GLN A 241 -7.88 -17.48 11.54
C GLN A 241 -8.59 -17.95 10.28
N VAL A 242 -7.94 -18.83 9.53
CA VAL A 242 -8.40 -19.30 8.23
C VAL A 242 -8.44 -20.82 8.27
N GLU A 243 -9.61 -21.40 8.07
CA GLU A 243 -9.77 -22.84 7.96
C GLU A 243 -9.38 -23.30 6.55
N ILE A 244 -8.32 -24.09 6.44
CA ILE A 244 -7.92 -24.64 5.14
C ILE A 244 -8.67 -25.96 4.90
N SER A 245 -9.91 -25.86 4.44
CA SER A 245 -10.76 -27.00 4.12
C SER A 245 -11.52 -26.79 2.81
N TYR A 246 -11.77 -27.87 2.07
CA TYR A 246 -12.67 -27.81 0.91
C TYR A 246 -14.14 -27.70 1.35
N ASP A 247 -14.47 -28.12 2.57
CA ASP A 247 -15.84 -28.10 3.08
C ASP A 247 -16.18 -26.77 3.79
N ALA A 248 -15.17 -25.94 4.09
CA ALA A 248 -15.35 -24.63 4.72
C ALA A 248 -15.92 -23.58 3.77
N TYR A 249 -15.82 -23.79 2.45
CA TYR A 249 -16.15 -22.78 1.45
C TYR A 249 -17.02 -23.35 0.33
N PRO A 250 -17.91 -22.54 -0.29
CA PRO A 250 -18.77 -23.01 -1.37
C PRO A 250 -17.97 -23.37 -2.62
N GLU A 251 -18.34 -24.49 -3.27
CA GLU A 251 -17.81 -24.82 -4.61
C GLU A 251 -18.42 -23.89 -5.66
N ARG A 252 -17.58 -23.32 -6.53
CA ARG A 252 -18.00 -22.54 -7.69
C ARG A 252 -17.84 -23.35 -8.98
N SER A 253 -18.78 -23.14 -9.90
CA SER A 253 -18.75 -23.77 -11.22
C SER A 253 -18.00 -22.93 -12.28
N TYR A 254 -17.69 -21.67 -11.98
CA TYR A 254 -17.04 -20.75 -12.89
C TYR A 254 -15.60 -20.45 -12.44
N PRO A 255 -14.68 -20.21 -13.39
CA PRO A 255 -13.29 -19.94 -13.08
C PRO A 255 -13.11 -18.60 -12.35
N PRO A 256 -11.94 -18.39 -11.70
CA PRO A 256 -11.52 -17.07 -11.22
C PRO A 256 -11.69 -15.99 -12.30
N ALA A 257 -12.15 -14.80 -11.91
CA ALA A 257 -12.40 -13.69 -12.84
C ALA A 257 -11.12 -13.28 -13.62
N ASN A 258 -9.96 -13.37 -12.97
CA ASN A 258 -8.65 -13.13 -13.56
C ASN A 258 -7.71 -14.28 -13.15
N PRO A 259 -7.61 -15.38 -13.92
CA PRO A 259 -6.66 -16.44 -13.57
C PRO A 259 -5.22 -15.88 -13.58
N PRO A 260 -4.35 -16.24 -12.61
CA PRO A 260 -2.98 -15.78 -12.56
C PRO A 260 -2.26 -16.11 -13.87
N CYS A 261 -1.58 -15.12 -14.43
CA CYS A 261 -0.81 -15.29 -15.66
C CYS A 261 0.46 -16.07 -15.35
N VAL A 262 0.73 -17.14 -16.10
CA VAL A 262 1.97 -17.92 -15.97
C VAL A 262 2.86 -17.53 -17.14
N GLY A 263 3.98 -16.85 -16.86
CA GLY A 263 4.93 -16.40 -17.89
C GLY A 263 4.31 -15.44 -18.91
N GLU A 264 3.61 -14.39 -18.43
CA GLU A 264 2.91 -13.37 -19.25
C GLU A 264 1.71 -13.89 -20.06
N ILE A 265 1.41 -15.19 -20.00
CA ILE A 265 0.21 -15.77 -20.62
C ILE A 265 -0.91 -15.77 -19.58
N CYS A 266 -1.82 -14.81 -19.73
CA CYS A 266 -3.08 -14.76 -19.01
C CYS A 266 -4.13 -15.58 -19.78
N PRO A 267 -4.76 -16.61 -19.20
CA PRO A 267 -5.91 -17.26 -19.83
C PRO A 267 -7.05 -16.25 -19.98
N THR A 268 -7.10 -15.55 -21.12
CA THR A 268 -8.03 -14.45 -21.39
C THR A 268 -9.40 -14.92 -21.87
N SER A 269 -9.65 -16.23 -21.93
CA SER A 269 -10.97 -16.79 -22.26
C SER A 269 -11.07 -18.26 -21.85
N ILE A 270 -11.88 -18.56 -20.83
CA ILE A 270 -12.48 -19.90 -20.65
C ILE A 270 -13.99 -19.76 -20.95
N LEU A 271 -14.30 -19.04 -22.02
CA LEU A 271 -15.64 -18.93 -22.59
C LEU A 271 -15.55 -19.05 -24.11
N GLU A 272 -14.99 -20.15 -24.60
CA GLU A 272 -15.42 -20.74 -25.88
C GLU A 272 -15.27 -22.26 -25.78
N ASP A 273 -16.17 -22.90 -25.04
CA ASP A 273 -16.54 -24.28 -25.37
C ASP A 273 -17.73 -24.19 -26.34
N LYS A 274 -17.42 -24.03 -27.63
CA LYS A 274 -18.39 -24.27 -28.70
C LYS A 274 -18.25 -25.73 -29.14
N ARG A 275 -19.15 -26.55 -28.60
CA ARG A 275 -19.72 -27.80 -29.15
C ARG A 275 -18.77 -28.96 -29.45
#